data_AF-A0A966BFT3-F1
#
_entry.id   AF-A0A966BFT3-F1
#
_cell.length_a   1.000
_cell.length_b   1.000
_cell.length_c   1.000
_cell.angle_alpha   90.00
_cell.angle_beta   90.00
_cell.angle_gamma   90.00
#
_symmetry.space_group_name_H-M   'P 1'
#
loop_
_entity.id
_entity.type
_entity.pdbx_description
1 polymer ?
#
loop_
_entity_poly.entity_id
_entity_poly.type
_entity_poly.pdbx_seq_one_letter_code
_entity_poly.pdbx_strand_id
1 'polypeptide(L)' 'MNEKLDAISDQLRTISDDLADIAIEALREAIDDKEFSGKRPEVERRVTRARRAVDKAAGILNESPGPSSP' A
#
# COMPACT_ATOMS: atom_id res chain seq x y z
N MET A 1 8.72 -13.30 19.59
CA MET A 1 8.59 -11.87 19.22
C MET A 1 8.61 -11.73 17.71
N ASN A 2 9.60 -12.32 17.02
CA ASN A 2 9.64 -12.38 15.56
C ASN A 2 8.35 -12.95 14.93
N GLU A 3 7.83 -14.09 15.41
CA GLU A 3 6.55 -14.64 14.89
C GLU A 3 5.37 -13.65 14.96
N LYS A 4 5.34 -12.76 15.97
CA LYS A 4 4.32 -11.71 16.05
C LYS A 4 4.58 -10.58 15.05
N LEU A 5 5.84 -10.23 14.82
CA LEU A 5 6.23 -9.23 13.82
C LEU A 5 5.95 -9.74 12.40
N ASP A 6 6.26 -11.02 12.14
CA ASP A 6 5.96 -11.72 10.88
C ASP A 6 4.45 -11.71 10.63
N ALA A 7 3.64 -12.07 11.63
CA ALA A 7 2.18 -12.02 11.52
C ALA A 7 1.63 -10.60 11.24
N ILE A 8 2.20 -9.56 11.87
CA ILE A 8 1.82 -8.18 11.57
C ILE A 8 2.27 -7.78 10.15
N SER A 9 3.46 -8.22 9.71
CA SER A 9 3.95 -7.96 8.36
C SER A 9 3.03 -8.56 7.30
N ASP A 10 2.56 -9.79 7.51
CA ASP A 10 1.59 -10.45 6.63
C ASP A 10 0.26 -9.70 6.60
N GLN A 11 -0.25 -9.24 7.75
CA GLN A 11 -1.46 -8.40 7.80
C GLN A 11 -1.28 -7.07 7.04
N LEU A 12 -0.13 -6.42 7.18
CA LEU A 12 0.18 -5.20 6.43
C LEU A 12 0.23 -5.47 4.93
N ARG A 13 0.74 -6.63 4.49
CA ARG A 13 0.72 -7.02 3.07
C ARG A 13 -0.71 -7.18 2.54
N THR A 14 -1.58 -7.85 3.28
CA THR A 14 -3.01 -7.93 2.93
C THR A 14 -3.65 -6.55 2.81
N ILE A 15 -3.38 -5.65 3.77
CA ILE A 15 -3.88 -4.26 3.70
C ILE A 15 -3.30 -3.53 2.48
N SER A 16 -2.04 -3.79 2.11
CA SER A 16 -1.44 -3.19 0.92
C SER A 16 -2.14 -3.64 -0.37
N ASP A 17 -2.50 -4.92 -0.46
CA ASP A 17 -3.25 -5.48 -1.58
C ASP A 17 -4.66 -4.87 -1.66
N ASP A 18 -5.37 -4.76 -0.53
CA ASP A 18 -6.68 -4.11 -0.46
C ASP A 18 -6.60 -2.64 -0.92
N LEU A 19 -5.56 -1.91 -0.51
CA LEU A 19 -5.31 -0.54 -0.97
C LEU A 19 -4.99 -0.48 -2.47
N ALA A 20 -4.36 -1.50 -3.04
CA ALA A 20 -4.13 -1.56 -4.48
C ALA A 20 -5.45 -1.71 -5.24
N ASP A 21 -6.34 -2.59 -4.77
CA ASP A 21 -7.66 -2.81 -5.37
C ASP A 21 -8.52 -1.55 -5.30
N ILE A 22 -8.55 -0.86 -4.15
CA ILE A 22 -9.25 0.43 -3.99
C ILE A 22 -8.68 1.49 -4.94
N ALA A 23 -7.36 1.54 -5.14
CA ALA A 23 -6.75 2.48 -6.09
C ALA A 23 -7.19 2.19 -7.53
N ILE A 24 -7.27 0.91 -7.91
CA ILE A 24 -7.74 0.49 -9.23
C ILE A 24 -9.22 0.85 -9.41
N GLU A 25 -10.06 0.60 -8.41
CA GLU A 25 -11.47 0.96 -8.43
C GLU A 25 -11.65 2.47 -8.60
N ALA A 26 -10.92 3.28 -7.83
CA ALA A 26 -10.95 4.74 -7.94
C ALA A 26 -10.51 5.26 -9.32
N LEU A 27 -9.60 4.54 -10.01
CA LEU A 27 -9.25 4.86 -11.40
C LEU A 27 -10.37 4.51 -12.38
N ARG A 28 -11.03 3.37 -12.19
CA ARG A 28 -12.13 2.92 -13.04
C ARG A 28 -13.33 3.85 -12.94
N GLU A 29 -13.74 4.16 -11.72
CA GLU A 29 -14.84 5.12 -11.46
C GLU A 29 -14.56 6.47 -12.09
N ALA A 30 -13.30 6.93 -12.03
CA ALA A 30 -12.91 8.19 -12.63
C ALA A 30 -12.97 8.14 -14.16
N ILE A 31 -12.65 7.02 -14.81
CA ILE A 31 -12.79 6.88 -16.27
C ILE A 31 -14.26 6.82 -16.69
N ASP A 32 -15.11 6.20 -15.89
CA ASP A 32 -16.55 6.08 -16.16
C ASP A 32 -17.31 7.39 -15.89
N ASP A 33 -16.72 8.31 -15.13
CA ASP A 33 -17.24 9.66 -14.94
C ASP A 33 -17.11 10.48 -16.23
N LYS A 34 -18.25 10.93 -16.76
CA LYS A 34 -18.32 11.74 -17.99
C LYS A 34 -17.61 13.10 -17.84
N GLU A 35 -17.41 13.58 -16.62
CA GLU A 35 -16.70 14.83 -16.30
C GLU A 35 -15.21 14.60 -15.98
N PHE A 36 -14.65 13.43 -16.33
CA PHE A 36 -13.25 13.13 -16.07
C PHE A 36 -12.32 14.11 -16.76
N SER A 37 -11.73 15.00 -15.97
CA SER A 37 -10.79 16.03 -16.43
C SER A 37 -9.40 15.50 -16.87
N GLY A 38 -9.20 14.18 -16.95
CA GLY A 38 -7.89 13.57 -17.21
C GLY A 38 -6.94 13.59 -16.01
N LYS A 39 -7.34 14.22 -14.89
CA LYS A 39 -6.52 14.33 -13.69
C LYS A 39 -6.69 13.10 -12.81
N ARG A 40 -5.57 12.57 -12.31
CA ARG A 40 -5.52 11.50 -11.31
C ARG A 40 -6.39 11.87 -10.09
N PRO A 41 -7.37 11.04 -9.68
CA PRO A 41 -8.28 11.34 -8.57
C PRO A 41 -7.56 11.57 -7.24
N GLU A 42 -8.09 12.47 -6.41
CA GLU A 42 -7.54 12.73 -5.06
C GLU A 42 -7.59 11.48 -4.17
N VAL A 43 -8.67 10.70 -4.26
CA VAL A 43 -8.83 9.44 -3.51
C VAL A 43 -7.72 8.46 -3.88
N GLU A 44 -7.50 8.25 -5.17
CA GLU A 44 -6.48 7.35 -5.68
C GLU A 44 -5.06 7.79 -5.26
N ARG A 45 -4.77 9.11 -5.31
CA ARG A 45 -3.48 9.67 -4.86
C ARG A 45 -3.25 9.37 -3.38
N ARG A 46 -4.29 9.56 -2.56
CA ARG A 46 -4.24 9.30 -1.12
C ARG A 46 -4.01 7.82 -0.83
N VAL A 47 -4.76 6.93 -1.48
CA VAL A 47 -4.67 5.48 -1.31
C VAL A 47 -3.29 4.96 -1.74
N THR A 48 -2.76 5.42 -2.87
CA THR A 48 -1.41 5.03 -3.32
C THR A 48 -0.32 5.41 -2.31
N ARG A 49 -0.41 6.60 -1.71
CA ARG A 49 0.56 7.03 -0.67
C ARG A 49 0.44 6.16 0.58
N ALA A 50 -0.78 5.85 1.01
CA ALA A 50 -1.02 4.96 2.14
C ALA A 50 -0.42 3.56 1.87
N ARG A 51 -0.67 3.01 0.68
CA ARG A 51 -0.15 1.70 0.27
C ARG A 51 1.38 1.63 0.37
N ARG A 52 2.08 2.64 -0.15
CA ARG A 52 3.55 2.73 -0.06
C ARG A 52 4.05 2.79 1.38
N ALA A 53 3.33 3.48 2.27
CA ALA A 53 3.70 3.53 3.69
C ALA A 53 3.51 2.17 4.37
N VAL A 54 2.44 1.45 4.02
CA VAL A 54 2.15 0.09 4.51
C VAL A 54 3.19 -0.92 4.00
N ASP A 55 3.51 -0.90 2.71
CA ASP A 55 4.57 -1.74 2.11
C ASP A 55 5.91 -1.54 2.83
N LYS A 56 6.27 -0.27 3.08
CA LYS A 56 7.50 0.07 3.80
C LYS A 56 7.49 -0.47 5.22
N ALA A 57 6.36 -0.34 5.94
CA ALA A 57 6.24 -0.87 7.29
C ALA A 57 6.38 -2.40 7.30
N ALA A 58 5.71 -3.12 6.39
CA ALA A 58 5.85 -4.57 6.26
C ALA A 58 7.29 -5.00 5.97
N GLY A 59 7.99 -4.25 5.09
CA GLY A 59 9.40 -4.46 4.82
C GLY A 59 10.27 -4.35 6.06
N ILE A 60 10.14 -3.25 6.82
CA ILE A 60 10.90 -2.99 8.05
C ILE A 60 10.67 -4.09 9.10
N LEU A 61 9.44 -4.60 9.24
CA LEU A 61 9.15 -5.67 10.20
C LEU A 61 9.79 -7.02 9.83
N ASN A 62 10.06 -7.24 8.55
CA ASN A 62 10.74 -8.43 8.03
C ASN A 62 12.26 -8.25 7.88
N GLU A 63 12.81 -7.07 8.21
CA GLU A 63 14.26 -6.88 8.25
C GLU A 63 14.83 -7.74 9.39
N SER A 64 15.52 -8.82 9.01
CA SER A 64 16.25 -9.63 9.97
C SER A 64 17.38 -8.78 10.56
N PRO A 65 17.65 -8.84 11.88
CA PRO A 65 18.76 -8.12 12.51
C PRO A 65 20.09 -8.80 12.14
N GLY A 66 20.46 -8.78 10.85
CA GLY A 66 21.74 -9.21 10.31
C GLY A 66 22.55 -7.98 9.90
N PRO A 67 23.88 -8.01 10.00
CA PRO A 67 24.70 -6.82 10.19
C PRO A 67 24.50 -5.83 9.05
N SER A 68 24.15 -4.59 9.40
CA SER A 68 24.46 -3.45 8.56
C SER A 68 25.94 -3.54 8.20
N SER A 69 26.24 -3.98 6.97
CA SER A 69 27.59 -3.93 6.43
C SER A 69 28.07 -2.47 6.34
N PRO A 70 29.38 -2.24 6.51
CA PRO A 70 29.99 -0.96 6.86
C PRO A 70 29.88 0.15 5.80
#